data_AF-A0A6J7JQB5-F1
#
_entry.id   AF-A0A6J7JQB5-F1
#
_cell.length_a   1.000
_cell.length_b   1.000
_cell.length_c   1.000
_cell.angle_alpha   90.00
_cell.angle_beta   90.00
_cell.angle_gamma   90.00
#
_symmetry.space_group_name_H-M   'P 1'
#
loop_
_entity.id
_entity.type
_entity.pdbx_description
1 polymer ?
#
loop_
_entity_poly.entity_id
_entity_poly.type
_entity_poly.pdbx_seq_one_letter_code
_entity_poly.pdbx_strand_id
1 'polypeptide(L)'
;MEYSGWVESGNLIPNAYPKVEWSKEATSLIDGGWGWGQSASYLATETVIASARKYGTATVVLSRTNHVGRLGEYVDLISQAGMMGIAFCNTGGPIVAPFGGVKRVLGTNPYAWSIPGADNYNYVLDFSTAVVAAGKIILAGMSGESIEPGSLIDKNGQPTTNAADLADGGSLLAFGGHKGSGLSVLIDLAAGILSGNMPAAISDSGFGNGTIFMAVDISRYATPELFRSVASKFEAIMHNAGKPDSVLMPGEFEYKTKLDREVAGISVSSGVRENILEIAEKYGVDPLNLREISRK
;
A
#
# COMPACT_ATOMS: atom_id res chain seq x y z
N MET A 1 -5.91 -2.73 -12.81
CA MET A 1 -4.44 -2.65 -12.96
C MET A 1 -3.96 -4.05 -13.20
N GLU A 2 -3.43 -4.32 -14.39
CA GLU A 2 -3.03 -5.66 -14.81
C GLU A 2 -1.53 -5.62 -15.14
N TYR A 3 -0.71 -6.35 -14.39
CA TYR A 3 0.76 -6.28 -14.55
C TYR A 3 1.25 -6.86 -15.88
N SER A 4 0.56 -7.86 -16.42
CA SER A 4 0.77 -8.41 -17.77
C SER A 4 0.79 -7.30 -18.83
N GLY A 5 -0.20 -6.40 -18.80
CA GLY A 5 -0.27 -5.27 -19.72
C GLY A 5 0.93 -4.31 -19.61
N TRP A 6 1.48 -4.12 -18.41
CA TRP A 6 2.68 -3.30 -18.21
C TRP A 6 3.97 -3.99 -18.66
N VAL A 7 4.01 -5.32 -18.58
CA VAL A 7 5.10 -6.11 -19.19
C VAL A 7 5.04 -5.97 -20.71
N GLU A 8 3.86 -6.14 -21.30
CA GLU A 8 3.64 -6.01 -22.75
C GLU A 8 3.97 -4.61 -23.28
N SER A 9 3.62 -3.56 -22.53
CA SER A 9 3.93 -2.19 -22.90
C SER A 9 5.37 -1.76 -22.60
N GLY A 10 6.17 -2.62 -21.94
CA GLY A 10 7.54 -2.32 -21.52
C GLY A 10 7.67 -1.36 -20.34
N ASN A 11 6.56 -1.02 -19.66
CA ASN A 11 6.57 -0.17 -18.47
C ASN A 11 7.04 -0.93 -17.22
N LEU A 12 6.87 -2.26 -17.20
CA LEU A 12 7.42 -3.17 -16.20
C LEU A 12 8.46 -4.08 -16.85
N ILE A 13 9.68 -4.08 -16.31
CA ILE A 13 10.79 -4.90 -16.82
C ILE A 13 10.88 -6.18 -15.95
N PRO A 14 10.32 -7.32 -16.38
CA PRO A 14 10.12 -8.47 -15.49
C PRO A 14 11.42 -9.11 -14.98
N ASN A 15 12.52 -8.94 -15.72
CA ASN A 15 13.85 -9.47 -15.37
C ASN A 15 14.81 -8.40 -14.83
N ALA A 16 14.30 -7.22 -14.43
CA ALA A 16 15.10 -6.24 -13.72
C ALA A 16 15.21 -6.64 -12.24
N TYR A 17 16.43 -6.58 -11.72
CA TYR A 17 16.72 -6.86 -10.31
C TYR A 17 16.99 -5.55 -9.58
N PRO A 18 16.33 -5.29 -8.45
CA PRO A 18 16.61 -4.11 -7.64
C PRO A 18 18.02 -4.20 -7.06
N LYS A 19 18.67 -3.05 -6.89
CA LYS A 19 20.02 -2.99 -6.29
C LYS A 19 20.14 -1.79 -5.37
N VAL A 20 20.90 -1.95 -4.29
CA VAL A 20 21.36 -0.82 -3.48
C VAL A 20 22.31 0.00 -4.33
N GLU A 21 21.89 1.21 -4.70
CA GLU A 21 22.71 2.13 -5.49
C GLU A 21 23.80 2.74 -4.61
N TRP A 22 23.43 3.14 -3.39
CA TRP A 22 24.36 3.57 -2.36
C TRP A 22 23.75 3.42 -0.96
N SER A 23 24.65 3.29 0.02
CA SER A 23 24.32 3.39 1.45
C SER A 23 25.31 4.33 2.12
N LYS A 24 24.81 5.24 2.96
CA LYS A 24 25.61 6.12 3.81
C LYS A 24 24.99 6.15 5.20
N GLU A 25 25.69 5.59 6.17
CA GLU A 25 25.23 5.48 7.56
C GLU A 25 23.79 4.89 7.62
N ALA A 26 22.86 5.61 8.24
CA ALA A 26 21.47 5.24 8.39
C ALA A 26 20.61 5.47 7.12
N THR A 27 21.20 5.81 5.98
CA THR A 27 20.46 6.13 4.75
C THR A 27 20.87 5.25 3.57
N SER A 28 19.93 4.91 2.69
CA SER A 28 20.23 4.20 1.44
C SER A 28 19.26 4.57 0.31
N LEU A 29 19.74 4.47 -0.92
CA LEU A 29 18.93 4.55 -2.13
C LEU A 29 19.00 3.21 -2.87
N ILE A 30 17.86 2.73 -3.32
CA ILE A 30 17.73 1.51 -4.13
C ILE A 30 17.13 1.87 -5.48
N ASP A 31 17.80 1.44 -6.55
CA ASP A 31 17.28 1.49 -7.91
C ASP A 31 16.47 0.20 -8.16
N GLY A 32 15.16 0.35 -8.36
CA GLY A 32 14.24 -0.74 -8.67
C GLY A 32 14.32 -1.24 -10.12
N GLY A 33 15.07 -0.55 -10.99
CA GLY A 33 15.30 -0.96 -12.37
C GLY A 33 14.05 -0.96 -13.26
N TRP A 34 12.96 -0.31 -12.83
CA TRP A 34 11.60 -0.44 -13.38
C TRP A 34 11.08 -1.89 -13.38
N GLY A 35 11.62 -2.74 -12.51
CA GLY A 35 11.15 -4.11 -12.29
C GLY A 35 9.94 -4.17 -11.36
N TRP A 36 9.72 -5.34 -10.78
CA TRP A 36 8.64 -5.58 -9.82
C TRP A 36 8.83 -4.73 -8.56
N GLY A 37 7.81 -3.92 -8.23
CA GLY A 37 7.85 -3.08 -7.03
C GLY A 37 7.94 -3.89 -5.75
N GLN A 38 7.41 -5.12 -5.77
CA GLN A 38 7.47 -6.08 -4.68
C GLN A 38 8.93 -6.48 -4.40
N SER A 39 9.67 -6.89 -5.42
CA SER A 39 11.08 -7.27 -5.27
C SER A 39 11.93 -6.12 -4.72
N ALA A 40 11.73 -4.90 -5.23
CA ALA A 40 12.43 -3.71 -4.74
C ALA A 40 12.08 -3.40 -3.28
N SER A 41 10.82 -3.56 -2.91
CA SER A 41 10.32 -3.31 -1.55
C SER A 41 10.82 -4.34 -0.55
N TYR A 42 10.93 -5.62 -0.92
CA TYR A 42 11.60 -6.63 -0.08
C TYR A 42 13.06 -6.28 0.17
N LEU A 43 13.82 -5.90 -0.86
CA LEU A 43 15.21 -5.45 -0.68
C LEU A 43 15.29 -4.20 0.22
N ALA A 44 14.36 -3.26 0.09
CA ALA A 44 14.30 -2.08 0.95
C ALA A 44 14.00 -2.44 2.41
N THR A 45 13.08 -3.36 2.65
CA THR A 45 12.75 -3.88 3.99
C THR A 45 13.98 -4.52 4.64
N GLU A 46 14.67 -5.42 3.93
CA GLU A 46 15.90 -6.05 4.44
C GLU A 46 16.98 -4.99 4.74
N THR A 47 17.16 -4.03 3.84
CA THR A 47 18.15 -2.95 3.98
C THR A 47 17.84 -2.06 5.17
N VAL A 48 16.58 -1.64 5.35
CA VAL A 48 16.18 -0.73 6.44
C VAL A 48 16.27 -1.44 7.79
N ILE A 49 15.90 -2.72 7.87
CA ILE A 49 16.06 -3.53 9.09
C ILE A 49 17.54 -3.66 9.46
N ALA A 50 18.39 -4.06 8.50
CA ALA A 50 19.82 -4.23 8.77
C ALA A 50 20.48 -2.92 9.22
N SER A 51 20.14 -1.81 8.57
CA SER A 51 20.69 -0.50 8.88
C SER A 51 20.18 0.04 10.22
N ALA A 52 18.87 -0.06 10.51
CA ALA A 52 18.30 0.37 11.78
C ALA A 52 18.83 -0.45 12.96
N ARG A 53 19.12 -1.74 12.77
CA ARG A 53 19.76 -2.56 13.80
C ARG A 53 21.11 -1.98 14.22
N LYS A 54 21.88 -1.52 13.23
CA LYS A 54 23.22 -0.94 13.44
C LYS A 54 23.16 0.46 14.04
N TYR A 55 22.34 1.34 13.47
CA TYR A 55 22.35 2.78 13.77
C TYR A 55 21.22 3.23 14.72
N GLY A 56 20.29 2.34 15.08
CA GLY A 56 19.11 2.61 15.89
C GLY A 56 17.91 3.12 15.07
N THR A 57 18.15 3.75 13.93
CA THR A 57 17.14 4.14 12.95
C THR A 57 17.72 4.04 11.54
N ALA A 58 16.87 3.90 10.52
CA ALA A 58 17.28 3.98 9.13
C ALA A 58 16.16 4.46 8.21
N THR A 59 16.56 5.02 7.07
CA THR A 59 15.68 5.43 5.97
C THR A 59 16.20 4.87 4.65
N VAL A 60 15.32 4.26 3.87
CA VAL A 60 15.59 3.76 2.52
C VAL A 60 14.62 4.39 1.54
N VAL A 61 15.13 4.88 0.41
CA VAL A 61 14.31 5.40 -0.68
C VAL A 61 14.40 4.45 -1.88
N LEU A 62 13.26 4.16 -2.50
CA LEU A 62 13.15 3.42 -3.75
C LEU A 62 12.98 4.40 -4.92
N SER A 63 13.88 4.33 -5.89
CA SER A 63 13.79 5.00 -7.18
C SER A 63 13.42 4.01 -8.29
N ARG A 64 12.91 4.52 -9.42
CA ARG A 64 12.61 3.72 -10.63
C ARG A 64 11.89 2.41 -10.33
N THR A 65 10.78 2.49 -9.60
CA THR A 65 10.05 1.32 -9.09
C THR A 65 8.62 1.34 -9.60
N ASN A 66 8.09 0.18 -10.01
CA ASN A 66 6.67 0.03 -10.39
C ASN A 66 5.77 -0.11 -9.15
N HIS A 67 4.52 -0.52 -9.35
CA HIS A 67 3.56 -0.69 -8.27
C HIS A 67 4.08 -1.62 -7.15
N VAL A 68 4.13 -1.09 -5.93
CA VAL A 68 4.69 -1.80 -4.75
C VAL A 68 3.67 -2.68 -4.02
N GLY A 69 2.39 -2.62 -4.37
CA GLY A 69 1.36 -3.42 -3.70
C GLY A 69 0.98 -2.87 -2.33
N ARG A 70 0.73 -3.79 -1.38
CA ARG A 70 0.28 -3.47 -0.01
C ARG A 70 1.49 -3.05 0.84
N LEU A 71 1.54 -1.78 1.26
CA LEU A 71 2.64 -1.29 2.11
C LEU A 71 2.68 -1.96 3.48
N GLY A 72 1.50 -2.35 4.00
CA GLY A 72 1.33 -3.08 5.26
C GLY A 72 2.17 -4.36 5.36
N GLU A 73 2.45 -5.02 4.23
CA GLU A 73 3.30 -6.21 4.18
C GLU A 73 4.72 -5.90 4.67
N TYR A 74 5.31 -4.85 4.12
CA TYR A 74 6.71 -4.52 4.34
C TYR A 74 6.93 -3.95 5.74
N VAL A 75 6.01 -3.12 6.23
CA VAL A 75 6.09 -2.59 7.59
C VAL A 75 5.84 -3.70 8.63
N ASP A 76 4.94 -4.66 8.35
CA ASP A 76 4.76 -5.82 9.22
C ASP A 76 6.06 -6.62 9.36
N LEU A 77 6.79 -6.87 8.27
CA LEU A 77 8.12 -7.51 8.31
C LEU A 77 9.15 -6.72 9.15
N ILE A 78 9.11 -5.39 9.11
CA ILE A 78 9.94 -4.54 9.98
C ILE A 78 9.56 -4.76 11.46
N SER A 79 8.27 -4.85 11.76
CA SER A 79 7.76 -5.13 13.11
C SER A 79 8.05 -6.56 13.59
N GLN A 80 8.01 -7.56 12.70
CA GLN A 80 8.45 -8.92 13.00
C GLN A 80 9.93 -8.96 13.41
N ALA A 81 10.76 -8.03 12.90
CA ALA A 81 12.13 -7.83 13.34
C ALA A 81 12.25 -7.04 14.67
N GLY A 82 11.16 -6.77 15.39
CA GLY A 82 11.19 -6.04 16.66
C GLY A 82 11.47 -4.54 16.50
N MET A 83 11.11 -3.95 15.36
CA MET A 83 11.31 -2.54 15.05
C MET A 83 9.98 -1.85 14.76
N MET A 84 9.92 -0.54 14.98
CA MET A 84 8.82 0.26 14.43
C MET A 84 9.10 0.52 12.95
N GLY A 85 8.13 0.30 12.06
CA GLY A 85 8.31 0.46 10.62
C GLY A 85 7.32 1.45 10.01
N ILE A 86 7.78 2.36 9.16
CA ILE A 86 6.93 3.29 8.39
C ILE A 86 7.25 3.10 6.91
N ALA A 87 6.22 3.05 6.07
CA ALA A 87 6.37 3.10 4.63
C ALA A 87 5.31 4.01 4.02
N PHE A 88 5.67 4.81 3.03
CA PHE A 88 4.71 5.54 2.22
C PHE A 88 5.22 5.67 0.80
N CYS A 89 4.29 5.74 -0.15
CA CYS A 89 4.65 5.93 -1.54
C CYS A 89 3.73 6.93 -2.23
N ASN A 90 4.26 7.61 -3.23
CA ASN A 90 3.44 8.38 -4.14
C ASN A 90 3.02 7.53 -5.34
N THR A 91 1.98 7.95 -6.07
CA THR A 91 1.57 7.29 -7.32
C THR A 91 1.83 8.20 -8.51
N GLY A 92 2.42 7.69 -9.58
CA GLY A 92 2.76 8.50 -10.76
C GLY A 92 1.57 9.16 -11.48
N GLY A 93 0.33 8.71 -11.26
CA GLY A 93 -0.86 9.26 -11.90
C GLY A 93 -1.79 10.02 -10.92
N PRO A 94 -2.22 11.25 -11.23
CA PRO A 94 -3.14 12.01 -10.38
C PRO A 94 -4.57 11.46 -10.53
N ILE A 95 -5.23 11.20 -9.40
CA ILE A 95 -6.60 10.69 -9.36
C ILE A 95 -7.46 11.28 -8.22
N VAL A 96 -6.80 11.95 -7.26
CA VAL A 96 -7.44 12.57 -6.10
C VAL A 96 -7.42 14.08 -6.25
N ALA A 97 -8.55 14.73 -5.93
CA ALA A 97 -8.62 16.18 -5.83
C ALA A 97 -8.07 16.64 -4.46
N PRO A 98 -7.26 17.70 -4.41
CA PRO A 98 -6.87 18.30 -3.15
C PRO A 98 -8.11 18.87 -2.47
N PHE A 99 -8.09 19.01 -1.14
CA PHE A 99 -9.24 19.53 -0.40
C PHE A 99 -9.69 20.91 -0.93
N GLY A 100 -10.97 21.03 -1.29
CA GLY A 100 -11.55 22.24 -1.92
C GLY A 100 -11.32 22.36 -3.43
N GLY A 101 -10.59 21.43 -4.04
CA GLY A 101 -10.38 21.34 -5.48
C GLY A 101 -11.37 20.41 -6.19
N VAL A 102 -11.42 20.51 -7.51
CA VAL A 102 -12.26 19.65 -8.37
C VAL A 102 -11.47 18.81 -9.37
N LYS A 103 -10.20 19.18 -9.60
CA LYS A 103 -9.31 18.51 -10.55
C LYS A 103 -8.43 17.50 -9.83
N ARG A 104 -8.09 16.43 -10.53
CA ARG A 104 -7.07 15.46 -10.11
C ARG A 104 -5.70 16.16 -10.05
N VAL A 105 -5.06 16.10 -8.88
CA VAL A 105 -3.71 16.65 -8.66
C VAL A 105 -2.87 15.64 -7.89
N LEU A 106 -3.47 14.93 -6.94
CA LEU A 106 -2.75 14.05 -6.03
C LEU A 106 -2.94 12.59 -6.43
N GLY A 107 -1.96 11.76 -6.07
CA GLY A 107 -2.11 10.32 -6.06
C GLY A 107 -2.96 9.81 -4.90
N THR A 108 -3.24 8.50 -4.87
CA THR A 108 -3.84 7.85 -3.69
C THR A 108 -2.86 7.74 -2.52
N ASN A 109 -1.57 7.95 -2.78
CA ASN A 109 -0.48 8.19 -1.85
C ASN A 109 -0.64 7.48 -0.49
N PRO A 110 -0.53 6.13 -0.45
CA PRO A 110 -0.78 5.37 0.77
C PRO A 110 0.31 5.59 1.82
N TYR A 111 -0.08 5.37 3.07
CA TYR A 111 0.78 5.44 4.25
C TYR A 111 0.55 4.21 5.10
N ALA A 112 1.65 3.56 5.50
CA ALA A 112 1.65 2.45 6.42
C ALA A 112 2.59 2.70 7.59
N TRP A 113 2.16 2.30 8.78
CA TRP A 113 2.94 2.36 10.01
C TRP A 113 2.65 1.13 10.85
N SER A 114 3.70 0.51 11.33
CA SER A 114 3.65 -0.66 12.19
C SER A 114 4.51 -0.50 13.43
N ILE A 115 4.13 -1.25 14.45
CA ILE A 115 4.94 -1.49 15.64
C ILE A 115 4.66 -2.93 16.12
N PRO A 116 5.61 -3.61 16.80
CA PRO A 116 5.36 -4.95 17.32
C PRO A 116 4.09 -4.99 18.16
N GLY A 117 3.31 -6.06 18.00
CA GLY A 117 2.15 -6.28 18.85
C GLY A 117 2.53 -7.00 20.13
N ALA A 118 1.53 -7.27 20.97
CA ALA A 118 1.73 -8.04 22.19
C ALA A 118 2.07 -9.50 21.88
N ASP A 119 1.25 -10.15 21.07
CA ASP A 119 1.29 -11.61 20.86
C ASP A 119 1.25 -11.98 19.37
N ASN A 120 0.06 -12.25 18.83
CA ASN A 120 -0.10 -13.06 17.62
C ASN A 120 0.06 -12.30 16.29
N TYR A 121 0.04 -10.97 16.34
CA TYR A 121 0.14 -10.09 15.18
C TYR A 121 0.79 -8.78 15.59
N ASN A 122 1.39 -8.07 14.63
CA ASN A 122 1.87 -6.72 14.87
C ASN A 122 0.75 -5.70 14.67
N TYR A 123 0.83 -4.57 15.36
CA TYR A 123 -0.11 -3.49 15.09
C TYR A 123 0.30 -2.82 13.79
N VAL A 124 -0.57 -2.88 12.79
CA VAL A 124 -0.30 -2.36 11.44
C VAL A 124 -1.45 -1.47 11.01
N LEU A 125 -1.15 -0.20 10.76
CA LEU A 125 -2.02 0.73 10.07
C LEU A 125 -1.55 0.82 8.62
N ASP A 126 -2.42 0.58 7.64
CA ASP A 126 -2.12 0.68 6.20
C ASP A 126 -3.35 1.22 5.47
N PHE A 127 -3.24 2.41 4.88
CA PHE A 127 -4.37 3.08 4.24
C PHE A 127 -3.95 3.97 3.07
N SER A 128 -4.89 4.17 2.15
CA SER A 128 -4.82 5.18 1.10
C SER A 128 -5.19 6.56 1.65
N THR A 129 -4.56 7.63 1.15
CA THR A 129 -4.96 9.00 1.51
C THR A 129 -6.26 9.45 0.81
N ALA A 130 -6.74 8.70 -0.18
CA ALA A 130 -8.11 8.79 -0.69
C ALA A 130 -9.12 8.09 0.25
N VAL A 131 -10.36 8.59 0.32
CA VAL A 131 -11.48 7.99 1.08
C VAL A 131 -11.67 6.52 0.74
N VAL A 132 -11.46 6.18 -0.54
CA VAL A 132 -11.66 4.85 -1.08
C VAL A 132 -10.51 4.48 -2.01
N ALA A 133 -10.14 3.21 -2.03
CA ALA A 133 -9.16 2.72 -3.00
C ALA A 133 -9.72 2.85 -4.43
N ALA A 134 -8.92 3.41 -5.36
CA ALA A 134 -9.32 3.57 -6.76
C ALA A 134 -9.77 2.26 -7.41
N GLY A 135 -9.13 1.14 -7.08
CA GLY A 135 -9.51 -0.18 -7.59
C GLY A 135 -10.95 -0.60 -7.20
N LYS A 136 -11.42 -0.21 -6.01
CA LYS A 136 -12.80 -0.49 -5.57
C LYS A 136 -13.82 0.28 -6.40
N ILE A 137 -13.49 1.52 -6.78
CA ILE A 137 -14.35 2.36 -7.63
C ILE A 137 -14.35 1.87 -9.07
N ILE A 138 -13.19 1.48 -9.60
CA ILE A 138 -13.09 0.89 -10.94
C ILE A 138 -13.92 -0.40 -11.01
N LEU A 139 -13.82 -1.28 -10.01
CA LEU A 139 -14.59 -2.51 -9.95
C LEU A 139 -16.10 -2.25 -9.85
N ALA A 140 -16.53 -1.31 -9.00
CA ALA A 140 -17.92 -0.89 -8.88
C ALA A 140 -18.47 -0.34 -10.22
N GLY A 141 -17.66 0.41 -10.96
CA GLY A 141 -18.01 0.91 -12.29
C GLY A 141 -18.20 -0.22 -13.31
N MET A 142 -17.38 -1.27 -13.23
CA MET A 142 -17.52 -2.46 -14.08
C MET A 142 -18.75 -3.30 -13.72
N SER A 143 -19.16 -3.33 -12.44
CA SER A 143 -20.37 -4.04 -11.97
C SER A 143 -21.65 -3.20 -12.04
N GLY A 144 -21.55 -1.91 -12.40
CA GLY A 144 -22.69 -0.98 -12.38
C GLY A 144 -23.20 -0.67 -10.97
N GLU A 145 -22.40 -0.94 -9.94
CA GLU A 145 -22.73 -0.71 -8.54
C GLU A 145 -22.48 0.74 -8.12
N SER A 146 -23.29 1.22 -7.18
CA SER A 146 -23.07 2.52 -6.56
C SER A 146 -21.93 2.48 -5.55
N ILE A 147 -21.28 3.62 -5.36
CA ILE A 147 -20.17 3.78 -4.41
C ILE A 147 -20.62 4.57 -3.18
N GLU A 148 -19.84 4.48 -2.11
CA GLU A 148 -20.13 5.17 -0.86
C GLU A 148 -20.16 6.70 -1.05
N PRO A 149 -21.21 7.39 -0.58
CA PRO A 149 -21.28 8.86 -0.64
C PRO A 149 -20.04 9.53 -0.06
N GLY A 150 -19.59 10.62 -0.69
CA GLY A 150 -18.40 11.36 -0.24
C GLY A 150 -17.06 10.75 -0.69
N SER A 151 -17.08 9.73 -1.54
CA SER A 151 -15.86 9.12 -2.10
C SER A 151 -15.40 9.77 -3.41
N LEU A 152 -16.34 10.34 -4.18
CA LEU A 152 -16.13 10.79 -5.56
C LEU A 152 -16.88 12.11 -5.82
N ILE A 153 -16.26 12.96 -6.62
CA ILE A 153 -16.91 14.09 -7.29
C ILE A 153 -16.87 13.90 -8.80
N ASP A 154 -17.89 14.37 -9.49
CA ASP A 154 -17.92 14.38 -10.95
C ASP A 154 -16.92 15.41 -11.52
N LYS A 155 -16.84 15.49 -12.85
CA LYS A 155 -15.96 16.45 -13.56
C LYS A 155 -16.25 17.93 -13.25
N ASN A 156 -17.42 18.24 -12.71
CA ASN A 156 -17.86 19.58 -12.34
C ASN A 156 -17.69 19.87 -10.84
N GLY A 157 -17.20 18.90 -10.06
CA GLY A 157 -17.03 19.00 -8.62
C GLY A 157 -18.28 18.69 -7.80
N GLN A 158 -19.33 18.13 -8.40
CA GLN A 158 -20.54 17.74 -7.69
C GLN A 158 -20.36 16.35 -7.05
N PRO A 159 -20.73 16.14 -5.77
CA PRO A 159 -20.70 14.82 -5.16
C PRO A 159 -21.52 13.80 -5.95
N THR A 160 -20.99 12.60 -6.12
CA THR A 160 -21.64 11.53 -6.89
C THR A 160 -21.42 10.16 -6.24
N THR A 161 -22.36 9.25 -6.48
CA THR A 161 -22.26 7.82 -6.14
C THR A 161 -22.21 6.93 -7.37
N ASN A 162 -22.12 7.52 -8.57
CA ASN A 162 -21.94 6.80 -9.82
C ASN A 162 -20.44 6.57 -10.08
N ALA A 163 -20.01 5.31 -10.01
CA ALA A 163 -18.61 4.95 -10.23
C ALA A 163 -18.09 5.31 -11.64
N ALA A 164 -18.97 5.36 -12.65
CA ALA A 164 -18.60 5.72 -14.02
C ALA A 164 -18.10 7.17 -14.13
N ASP A 165 -18.51 8.06 -13.21
CA ASP A 165 -18.08 9.45 -13.23
C ASP A 165 -16.57 9.59 -13.00
N LEU A 166 -15.91 8.58 -12.39
CA LEU A 166 -14.45 8.54 -12.30
C LEU A 166 -13.80 8.34 -13.67
N ALA A 167 -14.40 7.60 -14.60
CA ALA A 167 -13.87 7.50 -15.96
C ALA A 167 -14.10 8.81 -16.74
N ASP A 168 -15.21 9.50 -16.48
CA ASP A 168 -15.66 10.72 -17.17
C ASP A 168 -14.99 12.02 -16.67
N GLY A 169 -13.83 11.91 -16.02
CA GLY A 169 -13.04 13.06 -15.54
C GLY A 169 -13.33 13.49 -14.11
N GLY A 170 -14.14 12.74 -13.35
CA GLY A 170 -14.33 12.94 -11.92
C GLY A 170 -13.07 12.67 -11.09
N SER A 171 -13.09 13.03 -9.81
CA SER A 171 -11.93 12.93 -8.92
C SER A 171 -12.30 12.26 -7.61
N LEU A 172 -11.42 11.40 -7.10
CA LEU A 172 -11.56 10.87 -5.75
C LEU A 172 -11.33 11.99 -4.72
N LEU A 173 -11.91 11.83 -3.54
CA LEU A 173 -11.71 12.73 -2.40
C LEU A 173 -10.73 12.16 -1.39
N ALA A 174 -10.01 13.04 -0.68
CA ALA A 174 -9.10 12.65 0.39
C ALA A 174 -9.85 12.34 1.71
N PHE A 175 -9.39 11.33 2.47
CA PHE A 175 -10.02 11.01 3.76
C PHE A 175 -9.84 12.15 4.76
N GLY A 176 -10.80 12.33 5.67
CA GLY A 176 -10.71 13.38 6.69
C GLY A 176 -10.56 14.81 6.12
N GLY A 177 -10.95 15.02 4.85
CA GLY A 177 -10.87 16.31 4.15
C GLY A 177 -9.43 16.85 4.07
N HIS A 178 -9.22 18.05 4.62
CA HIS A 178 -7.93 18.73 4.57
C HIS A 178 -6.78 17.93 5.21
N LYS A 179 -7.06 17.01 6.15
CA LYS A 179 -6.03 16.20 6.81
C LYS A 179 -5.44 15.15 5.87
N GLY A 180 -6.27 14.33 5.22
CA GLY A 180 -5.79 13.35 4.24
C GLY A 180 -5.20 14.03 3.02
N SER A 181 -5.79 15.16 2.59
CA SER A 181 -5.22 15.96 1.49
C SER A 181 -3.83 16.50 1.84
N GLY A 182 -3.64 17.01 3.07
CA GLY A 182 -2.33 17.50 3.53
C GLY A 182 -1.29 16.38 3.63
N LEU A 183 -1.68 15.21 4.15
CA LEU A 183 -0.82 14.03 4.20
C LEU A 183 -0.41 13.58 2.78
N SER A 184 -1.37 13.52 1.86
CA SER A 184 -1.12 13.15 0.46
C SER A 184 -0.13 14.11 -0.22
N VAL A 185 -0.26 15.43 -0.01
CA VAL A 185 0.68 16.43 -0.53
C VAL A 185 2.10 16.18 -0.01
N LEU A 186 2.27 15.90 1.28
CA LEU A 186 3.59 15.64 1.86
C LEU A 186 4.21 14.34 1.33
N ILE A 187 3.40 13.30 1.11
CA ILE A 187 3.87 12.05 0.51
C ILE A 187 4.31 12.27 -0.94
N ASP A 188 3.55 13.01 -1.74
CA ASP A 188 3.93 13.35 -3.11
C ASP A 188 5.24 14.13 -3.17
N LEU A 189 5.39 15.13 -2.29
CA LEU A 189 6.63 15.90 -2.21
C LEU A 189 7.81 15.05 -1.72
N ALA A 190 7.65 14.31 -0.63
CA ALA A 190 8.75 13.53 -0.06
C ALA A 190 9.11 12.34 -0.95
N ALA A 191 8.17 11.43 -1.17
CA ALA A 191 8.44 10.21 -1.91
C ALA A 191 8.65 10.48 -3.39
N GLY A 192 7.92 11.42 -4.01
CA GLY A 192 8.10 11.79 -5.41
C GLY A 192 9.46 12.45 -5.67
N ILE A 193 9.86 13.45 -4.88
CA ILE A 193 11.12 14.17 -5.11
C ILE A 193 12.32 13.30 -4.74
N LEU A 194 12.33 12.66 -3.56
CA LEU A 194 13.49 11.92 -3.09
C LEU A 194 13.79 10.66 -3.91
N SER A 195 12.76 10.05 -4.52
CA SER A 195 12.93 8.91 -5.44
C SER A 195 13.25 9.32 -6.88
N GLY A 196 13.04 10.59 -7.24
CA GLY A 196 13.03 11.06 -8.62
C GLY A 196 11.76 10.69 -9.43
N ASN A 197 10.75 10.08 -8.82
CA ASN A 197 9.48 9.74 -9.49
C ASN A 197 8.59 10.97 -9.78
N MET A 198 8.90 12.09 -9.11
CA MET A 198 8.16 13.37 -9.13
C MET A 198 6.75 13.26 -8.53
N PRO A 199 6.18 14.36 -8.01
CA PRO A 199 4.78 14.42 -7.58
C PRO A 199 3.81 14.09 -8.73
N ALA A 200 2.69 13.44 -8.42
CA ALA A 200 1.73 12.93 -9.40
C ALA A 200 1.30 13.97 -10.47
N ALA A 201 1.02 15.21 -10.07
CA ALA A 201 0.58 16.27 -10.97
C ALA A 201 1.61 16.73 -12.01
N ILE A 202 2.90 16.46 -11.78
CA ILE A 202 4.01 16.93 -12.62
C ILE A 202 4.95 15.80 -13.05
N SER A 203 4.53 14.54 -12.86
CA SER A 203 5.29 13.38 -13.30
C SER A 203 5.06 13.15 -14.79
N ASP A 204 6.13 13.24 -15.58
CA ASP A 204 6.06 13.01 -17.04
C ASP A 204 5.82 11.53 -17.38
N SER A 205 6.23 10.60 -16.49
CA SER A 205 6.01 9.18 -16.70
C SER A 205 4.53 8.83 -16.54
N GLY A 206 3.82 9.47 -15.60
CA GLY A 206 2.44 9.11 -15.26
C GLY A 206 2.30 7.72 -14.61
N PHE A 207 3.41 7.03 -14.32
CA PHE A 207 3.44 5.69 -13.73
C PHE A 207 4.63 5.52 -12.77
N GLY A 208 4.60 4.46 -11.97
CA GLY A 208 5.61 4.17 -10.97
C GLY A 208 5.27 4.67 -9.57
N ASN A 209 5.99 4.15 -8.59
CA ASN A 209 5.94 4.57 -7.20
C ASN A 209 7.31 5.01 -6.72
N GLY A 210 7.43 6.27 -6.29
CA GLY A 210 8.46 6.66 -5.35
C GLY A 210 8.06 6.18 -3.97
N THR A 211 8.91 5.42 -3.29
CA THR A 211 8.57 4.82 -1.98
C THR A 211 9.67 5.07 -0.97
N ILE A 212 9.29 5.40 0.27
CA ILE A 212 10.22 5.58 1.37
C ILE A 212 9.89 4.58 2.47
N PHE A 213 10.91 3.91 2.99
CA PHE A 213 10.85 3.03 4.15
C PHE A 213 11.66 3.64 5.28
N MET A 214 11.16 3.55 6.50
CA MET A 214 11.86 3.93 7.71
C MET A 214 11.69 2.85 8.77
N ALA A 215 12.74 2.61 9.56
CA ALA A 215 12.68 1.71 10.70
C ALA A 215 13.36 2.32 11.92
N VAL A 216 12.83 2.05 13.11
CA VAL A 216 13.43 2.42 14.40
C VAL A 216 13.54 1.17 15.25
N ASP A 217 14.76 0.87 15.71
CA ASP A 217 15.01 -0.27 16.58
C ASP A 217 14.53 0.04 18.00
N ILE A 218 13.44 -0.61 18.40
CA ILE A 218 12.76 -0.38 19.69
C ILE A 218 13.67 -0.74 20.86
N SER A 219 14.57 -1.71 20.70
CA SER A 219 15.50 -2.15 21.75
C SER A 219 16.45 -1.04 22.20
N ARG A 220 16.60 0.02 21.40
CA ARG A 220 17.38 1.22 21.76
C ARG A 220 16.68 2.10 22.81
N TYR A 221 15.38 1.89 23.05
CA TYR A 221 14.55 2.75 23.89
C TYR A 221 13.83 1.98 25.00
N ALA A 222 13.42 0.73 24.75
CA ALA A 222 12.71 -0.11 25.71
C ALA A 222 13.12 -1.57 25.56
N THR A 223 13.10 -2.33 26.66
CA THR A 223 13.30 -3.78 26.57
C THR A 223 12.09 -4.43 25.89
N PRO A 224 12.28 -5.53 25.14
CA PRO A 224 11.18 -6.26 24.50
C PRO A 224 10.08 -6.68 25.50
N GLU A 225 10.48 -7.06 26.73
CA GLU A 225 9.55 -7.50 27.77
C GLU A 225 8.67 -6.35 28.28
N LEU A 226 9.26 -5.17 28.51
CA LEU A 226 8.52 -3.99 28.92
C LEU A 226 7.54 -3.58 27.82
N PHE A 227 8.01 -3.52 26.58
CA PHE A 227 7.20 -3.15 25.44
C PHE A 227 6.00 -4.09 25.29
N ARG A 228 6.24 -5.42 25.27
CA ARG A 228 5.18 -6.43 25.19
C ARG A 228 4.17 -6.32 26.32
N SER A 229 4.63 -6.19 27.57
CA SER A 229 3.76 -6.08 28.73
C SER A 229 2.85 -4.85 28.66
N VAL A 230 3.37 -3.70 28.23
CA VAL A 230 2.57 -2.47 28.08
C VAL A 230 1.61 -2.58 26.90
N ALA A 231 2.08 -3.09 25.75
CA ALA A 231 1.25 -3.30 24.57
C ALA A 231 0.06 -4.23 24.85
N SER A 232 0.29 -5.35 25.55
CA SER A 232 -0.76 -6.32 25.93
C SER A 232 -1.81 -5.70 26.84
N LYS A 233 -1.38 -4.93 27.85
CA LYS A 233 -2.31 -4.20 28.74
C LYS A 233 -3.15 -3.17 27.99
N PHE A 234 -2.53 -2.45 27.05
CA PHE A 234 -3.23 -1.43 26.26
C PHE A 234 -4.23 -2.05 25.29
N GLU A 235 -3.85 -3.13 24.60
CA GLU A 235 -4.74 -3.93 23.75
C GLU A 235 -5.97 -4.42 24.52
N ALA A 236 -5.76 -5.01 25.71
CA ALA A 236 -6.87 -5.46 26.55
C ALA A 236 -7.81 -4.31 26.96
N ILE A 237 -7.29 -3.12 27.26
CA ILE A 237 -8.12 -1.93 27.56
C ILE A 237 -8.92 -1.51 26.33
N MET A 238 -8.29 -1.50 25.15
CA MET A 238 -8.95 -1.15 23.88
C MET A 238 -10.10 -2.10 23.56
N HIS A 239 -9.89 -3.41 23.64
CA HIS A 239 -10.95 -4.40 23.41
C HIS A 239 -12.11 -4.27 24.39
N ASN A 240 -11.84 -3.91 25.65
CA ASN A 240 -12.86 -3.70 26.68
C ASN A 240 -13.58 -2.33 26.59
N ALA A 241 -13.18 -1.45 25.67
CA ALA A 241 -13.82 -0.14 25.50
C ALA A 241 -15.16 -0.20 24.73
N GLY A 242 -15.51 -1.36 24.14
CA GLY A 242 -16.74 -1.55 23.38
C GLY A 242 -17.46 -2.85 23.73
N LYS A 243 -18.42 -3.23 22.88
CA LYS A 243 -19.00 -4.58 22.91
C LYS A 243 -17.93 -5.61 22.54
N PRO A 244 -18.07 -6.88 22.95
CA PRO A 244 -17.20 -7.96 22.48
C PRO A 244 -17.01 -7.89 20.96
N ASP A 245 -15.77 -8.05 20.52
CA ASP A 245 -15.33 -8.06 19.11
C ASP A 245 -15.62 -6.79 18.28
N SER A 246 -16.03 -5.67 18.90
CA SER A 246 -16.39 -4.45 18.16
C SER A 246 -15.27 -3.41 18.02
N VAL A 247 -14.34 -3.37 18.97
CA VAL A 247 -13.17 -2.48 18.92
C VAL A 247 -11.97 -3.35 18.54
N LEU A 248 -11.28 -2.97 17.47
CA LEU A 248 -10.13 -3.70 16.94
C LEU A 248 -8.87 -2.86 17.06
N MET A 249 -7.74 -3.53 17.29
CA MET A 249 -6.43 -2.90 17.11
C MET A 249 -6.10 -2.79 15.61
N PRO A 250 -5.26 -1.82 15.18
CA PRO A 250 -4.79 -1.75 13.81
C PRO A 250 -4.13 -3.07 13.38
N GLY A 251 -4.54 -3.64 12.24
CA GLY A 251 -4.02 -4.91 11.73
C GLY A 251 -4.76 -6.16 12.24
N GLU A 252 -5.62 -6.03 13.26
CA GLU A 252 -6.38 -7.17 13.81
C GLU A 252 -7.42 -7.69 12.82
N PHE A 253 -8.08 -6.80 12.08
CA PHE A 253 -9.02 -7.17 11.03
C PHE A 253 -8.34 -8.00 9.93
N GLU A 254 -7.18 -7.54 9.47
CA GLU A 254 -6.36 -8.23 8.48
C GLU A 254 -5.83 -9.57 9.01
N TYR A 255 -5.42 -9.63 10.27
CA TYR A 255 -4.96 -10.86 10.92
C TYR A 255 -6.07 -11.91 11.00
N LYS A 256 -7.26 -11.54 11.49
CA LYS A 256 -8.44 -12.44 11.52
C LYS A 256 -8.80 -12.92 10.11
N THR A 257 -8.84 -12.00 9.15
CA THR A 257 -9.10 -12.33 7.73
C THR A 257 -8.07 -13.30 7.16
N LYS A 258 -6.79 -13.16 7.53
CA LYS A 258 -5.72 -14.09 7.12
C LYS A 258 -5.98 -15.49 7.67
N LEU A 259 -6.22 -15.62 8.97
CA LEU A 259 -6.50 -16.92 9.61
C LEU A 259 -7.71 -17.62 8.97
N ASP A 260 -8.79 -16.86 8.75
CA ASP A 260 -10.00 -17.41 8.12
C ASP A 260 -9.71 -17.90 6.71
N ARG A 261 -8.94 -17.16 5.91
CA ARG A 261 -8.58 -17.51 4.53
C ARG A 261 -7.54 -18.61 4.41
N GLU A 262 -6.67 -18.79 5.41
CA GLU A 262 -5.75 -19.94 5.47
C GLU A 262 -6.51 -21.26 5.60
N VAL A 263 -7.66 -21.25 6.28
CA VAL A 263 -8.51 -22.44 6.45
C VAL A 263 -9.56 -22.55 5.34
N ALA A 264 -10.26 -21.46 5.03
CA ALA A 264 -11.39 -21.46 4.09
C ALA A 264 -10.97 -21.30 2.62
N GLY A 265 -9.72 -20.92 2.36
CA GLY A 265 -9.25 -20.49 1.04
C GLY A 265 -9.59 -19.02 0.74
N ILE A 266 -9.05 -18.52 -0.37
CA ILE A 266 -9.28 -17.15 -0.85
C ILE A 266 -10.42 -17.20 -1.88
N SER A 267 -11.53 -16.52 -1.59
CA SER A 267 -12.61 -16.34 -2.57
C SER A 267 -12.18 -15.36 -3.65
N VAL A 268 -12.40 -15.75 -4.91
CA VAL A 268 -12.09 -14.95 -6.10
C VAL A 268 -13.35 -14.90 -6.97
N SER A 269 -13.76 -13.70 -7.38
CA SER A 269 -14.95 -13.55 -8.24
C SER A 269 -14.75 -14.25 -9.59
N SER A 270 -15.84 -14.68 -10.21
CA SER A 270 -15.80 -15.37 -11.51
C SER A 270 -15.06 -14.56 -12.57
N GLY A 271 -15.32 -13.25 -12.67
CA GLY A 271 -14.67 -12.38 -13.65
C GLY A 271 -13.15 -12.25 -13.43
N VAL A 272 -12.68 -12.16 -12.18
CA VAL A 272 -11.23 -12.14 -11.91
C VAL A 272 -10.61 -13.49 -12.25
N ARG A 273 -11.28 -14.59 -11.92
CA ARG A 273 -10.82 -15.94 -12.25
C ARG A 273 -10.74 -16.16 -13.77
N GLU A 274 -11.75 -15.73 -14.51
CA GLU A 274 -11.78 -15.80 -15.98
C GLU A 274 -10.61 -15.01 -16.58
N ASN A 275 -10.40 -13.76 -16.16
CA ASN A 275 -9.25 -12.95 -16.61
C ASN A 275 -7.90 -13.64 -16.32
N ILE A 276 -7.72 -14.23 -15.13
CA ILE A 276 -6.48 -14.98 -14.80
C ILE A 276 -6.28 -16.17 -15.74
N LEU A 277 -7.34 -16.92 -16.05
CA LEU A 277 -7.28 -18.08 -16.94
C LEU A 277 -6.99 -17.67 -18.39
N GLU A 278 -7.58 -16.57 -18.87
CA GLU A 278 -7.31 -16.03 -20.21
C GLU A 278 -5.83 -15.60 -20.35
N ILE A 279 -5.27 -14.93 -19.34
CA ILE A 279 -3.85 -14.57 -19.31
C ILE A 279 -2.99 -15.84 -19.29
N ALA A 280 -3.33 -16.83 -18.46
CA ALA A 280 -2.60 -18.09 -18.40
C ALA A 280 -2.57 -18.80 -19.76
N GLU A 281 -3.72 -18.89 -20.44
CA GLU A 281 -3.83 -19.46 -21.78
C GLU A 281 -3.00 -18.68 -22.82
N LYS A 282 -3.10 -17.34 -22.82
CA LYS A 282 -2.31 -16.46 -23.70
C LYS A 282 -0.81 -16.73 -23.61
N TYR A 283 -0.31 -17.02 -22.41
CA TYR A 283 1.11 -17.26 -22.14
C TYR A 283 1.50 -18.74 -22.04
N GLY A 284 0.58 -19.67 -22.35
CA GLY A 284 0.86 -21.11 -22.34
C GLY A 284 1.13 -21.68 -20.94
N VAL A 285 0.62 -21.05 -19.89
CA VAL A 285 0.68 -21.56 -18.51
C VAL A 285 -0.47 -22.52 -18.28
N ASP A 286 -0.18 -23.76 -17.89
CA ASP A 286 -1.19 -24.81 -17.71
C ASP A 286 -2.24 -24.43 -16.65
N PRO A 287 -3.53 -24.27 -17.03
CA PRO A 287 -4.59 -23.92 -16.12
C PRO A 287 -4.98 -25.05 -15.15
N LEU A 288 -4.49 -26.29 -15.32
CA LEU A 288 -4.75 -27.40 -14.41
C LEU A 288 -4.23 -27.14 -12.99
N ASN A 289 -3.15 -26.36 -12.83
CA ASN A 289 -2.68 -25.88 -11.53
C ASN A 289 -3.51 -24.70 -10.95
N LEU A 290 -4.44 -24.13 -11.75
CA LEU A 290 -5.28 -22.99 -11.36
C LEU A 290 -6.74 -23.40 -11.10
N ARG A 291 -7.14 -24.63 -11.44
CA ARG A 291 -8.51 -25.14 -11.19
C ARG A 291 -8.79 -25.42 -9.71
N GLU A 292 -7.76 -25.50 -8.88
CA GLU A 292 -7.88 -25.57 -7.40
C GLU A 292 -8.17 -24.21 -6.74
N ILE A 293 -8.15 -23.10 -7.50
CA ILE A 293 -8.67 -21.81 -7.01
C ILE A 293 -10.18 -21.97 -6.80
N SER A 294 -10.54 -22.24 -5.55
CA SER A 294 -11.80 -22.85 -5.16
C SER A 294 -13.02 -21.97 -5.50
N ARG A 295 -14.08 -22.62 -6.00
CA ARG A 295 -15.42 -22.05 -6.12
C ARG A 295 -16.07 -21.98 -4.74
N LYS A 296 -15.90 -20.90 -3.99
CA LYS A 296 -16.84 -20.52 -2.92
C LYS A 296 -16.97 -19.01 -2.81
#